data_AF-A0A926PLC6-F1
#
_entry.id   AF-A0A926PLC6-F1
#
_cell.length_a   1.000
_cell.length_b   1.000
_cell.length_c   1.000
_cell.angle_alpha   90.00
_cell.angle_beta   90.00
_cell.angle_gamma   90.00
#
_symmetry.space_group_name_H-M   'P 1'
#
loop_
_entity.id
_entity.type
_entity.pdbx_description
1 polymer ?
#
loop_
_entity_poly.entity_id
_entity_poly.type
_entity_poly.pdbx_seq_one_letter_code
_entity_poly.pdbx_strand_id
1 'polypeptide(L)'
;MSKVKRSQLTLEELIQWQAEIADVATLGISAISVHAAPDRWEYMGIASTGEKVYLNLDSIQLEPRRAGYFFTYQIGNDRPVAFTNCDGQFQVADRNGIYGGFMKPQSEAIRKMLGRACTYRAR
;
A
#
# COMPACT_ATOMS: atom_id res chain seq x y z
N MET A 1 -32.83 -4.19 -39.81
CA MET A 1 -32.44 -2.97 -39.07
C MET A 1 -32.87 -3.24 -37.63
N SER A 2 -31.98 -3.45 -36.66
CA SER A 2 -31.12 -2.42 -36.07
C SER A 2 -29.79 -2.98 -35.54
N LYS A 3 -28.75 -2.17 -35.70
CA LYS A 3 -27.36 -2.42 -35.32
C LYS A 3 -27.20 -2.38 -33.79
N VAL A 4 -26.64 -3.44 -33.22
CA VAL A 4 -26.07 -3.42 -31.86
C VAL A 4 -24.79 -2.59 -31.92
N LYS A 5 -24.82 -1.38 -31.39
CA LYS A 5 -23.65 -0.51 -31.28
C LYS A 5 -23.06 -0.69 -29.88
N ARG A 6 -21.87 -1.29 -29.81
CA ARG A 6 -21.01 -1.32 -28.61
C ARG A 6 -20.77 0.12 -28.15
N SER A 7 -21.25 0.48 -26.97
CA SER A 7 -20.84 1.72 -26.32
C SER A 7 -19.53 1.46 -25.58
N GLN A 8 -18.43 1.97 -26.14
CA GLN A 8 -17.20 2.21 -25.41
C GLN A 8 -17.50 3.30 -24.38
N LEU A 9 -17.37 2.99 -23.09
CA LEU A 9 -17.39 3.98 -22.02
C LEU A 9 -16.11 4.81 -22.14
N THR A 10 -16.25 6.06 -22.54
CA THR A 10 -15.15 7.03 -22.57
C THR A 10 -14.95 7.60 -21.17
N LEU A 11 -13.69 7.92 -20.83
CA LEU A 11 -13.27 8.45 -19.52
C LEU A 11 -13.96 9.76 -19.09
N GLU A 12 -14.77 10.36 -19.95
CA GLU A 12 -15.46 11.63 -19.73
C GLU A 12 -16.82 11.48 -19.03
N GLU A 13 -17.50 10.32 -19.11
CA GLU A 13 -18.79 10.10 -18.42
C GLU A 13 -18.68 9.88 -16.90
N LEU A 14 -17.47 9.67 -16.36
CA LEU A 14 -17.25 9.54 -14.91
C LEU A 14 -17.12 10.89 -14.18
N ILE A 15 -17.11 12.02 -14.91
CA ILE A 15 -16.94 13.36 -14.32
C ILE A 15 -18.28 14.12 -14.21
N GLN A 16 -19.37 13.58 -14.78
CA GLN A 16 -20.63 14.30 -14.96
C GLN A 16 -21.65 14.12 -13.81
N TRP A 17 -21.19 14.28 -12.57
CA TRP A 17 -22.05 14.42 -11.37
C TRP A 17 -21.75 15.71 -10.55
N GLN A 18 -21.20 16.77 -11.17
CA GLN A 18 -20.80 17.98 -10.40
C GLN A 18 -21.16 19.35 -11.00
N ALA A 19 -22.21 19.50 -11.81
CA ALA A 19 -22.57 20.84 -12.29
C ALA A 19 -24.08 21.12 -12.28
N GLU A 20 -24.69 21.21 -11.09
CA GLU A 20 -26.02 21.82 -10.91
C GLU A 20 -26.16 22.46 -9.52
N ILE A 21 -25.30 23.42 -9.15
CA ILE A 21 -25.67 24.40 -8.09
C ILE A 21 -25.02 25.74 -8.41
N ALA A 22 -25.60 26.49 -9.34
CA ALA A 22 -25.31 27.90 -9.53
C ALA A 22 -26.57 28.72 -9.26
N ASP A 23 -27.02 28.72 -8.00
CA ASP A 23 -27.70 29.87 -7.36
C ASP A 23 -28.01 29.54 -5.89
N VAL A 24 -27.02 29.66 -4.99
CA VAL A 24 -27.29 29.84 -3.56
C VAL A 24 -26.26 30.84 -3.01
N ALA A 25 -26.81 31.89 -2.42
CA ALA A 25 -26.14 32.94 -1.68
C ALA A 25 -24.94 32.47 -0.84
N THR A 26 -23.96 33.36 -0.74
CA THR A 26 -22.75 33.32 0.07
C THR A 26 -22.93 32.60 1.42
N LEU A 27 -22.61 31.31 1.44
CA LEU A 27 -22.40 30.54 2.67
C LEU A 27 -21.01 29.90 2.54
N GLY A 28 -20.16 30.20 3.52
CA GLY A 28 -18.74 29.84 3.52
C GLY A 28 -18.51 28.38 3.17
N ILE A 29 -17.93 28.16 1.98
CA ILE A 29 -17.39 26.86 1.60
C ILE A 29 -16.14 26.67 2.47
N SER A 30 -16.32 26.09 3.65
CA SER A 30 -15.21 25.53 4.39
C SER A 30 -14.62 24.43 3.53
N ALA A 31 -13.52 24.72 2.84
CA ALA A 31 -12.73 23.72 2.15
C ALA A 31 -12.38 22.65 3.18
N ILE A 32 -12.97 21.47 3.05
CA ILE A 32 -12.57 20.30 3.82
C ILE A 32 -11.22 19.90 3.25
N SER A 33 -10.15 20.50 3.76
CA SER A 33 -8.79 20.04 3.50
C SER A 33 -8.68 18.66 4.12
N VAL A 34 -8.95 17.63 3.33
CA VAL A 34 -8.62 16.24 3.66
C VAL A 34 -7.10 16.18 3.71
N HIS A 35 -6.53 16.51 4.87
CA HIS A 35 -5.14 16.23 5.16
C HIS A 35 -5.02 14.72 5.23
N ALA A 36 -4.64 14.08 4.12
CA ALA A 36 -4.15 12.72 4.17
C ALA A 36 -3.01 12.70 5.19
N ALA A 37 -3.14 11.90 6.23
CA ALA A 37 -2.06 11.72 7.19
C ALA A 37 -0.80 11.28 6.42
N PRO A 38 0.37 11.85 6.73
CA PRO A 38 1.60 11.47 6.05
C PRO A 38 1.87 9.98 6.28
N ASP A 39 2.14 9.29 5.18
CA ASP A 39 2.46 7.86 5.11
C ASP A 39 3.62 7.54 6.08
N ARG A 40 3.41 6.63 7.04
CA ARG A 40 4.37 6.42 8.14
C ARG A 40 5.43 5.38 7.79
N TRP A 41 6.57 5.87 7.33
CA TRP A 41 7.74 5.05 7.04
C TRP A 41 8.72 5.00 8.22
N GLU A 42 9.02 3.80 8.71
CA GLU A 42 9.96 3.56 9.81
C GLU A 42 11.29 3.00 9.28
N TYR A 43 12.42 3.59 9.67
CA TYR A 43 13.74 3.15 9.22
C TYR A 43 14.21 1.87 9.93
N MET A 44 14.55 0.85 9.14
CA MET A 44 14.90 -0.48 9.62
C MET A 44 16.41 -0.72 9.67
N GLY A 45 17.20 -0.01 8.86
CA GLY A 45 18.64 -0.18 8.79
C GLY A 45 19.16 -0.25 7.36
N ILE A 46 20.38 -0.78 7.22
CA ILE A 46 21.04 -1.00 5.93
C ILE A 46 20.98 -2.50 5.59
N ALA A 47 20.55 -2.82 4.38
CA ALA A 47 20.57 -4.17 3.82
C ALA A 47 22.01 -4.59 3.47
N SER A 48 22.22 -5.89 3.24
CA SER A 48 23.53 -6.42 2.84
C SER A 48 23.99 -5.89 1.47
N THR A 49 23.08 -5.32 0.67
CA THR A 49 23.36 -4.61 -0.58
C THR A 49 23.92 -3.19 -0.36
N GLY A 50 23.89 -2.67 0.86
CA GLY A 50 24.22 -1.27 1.17
C GLY A 50 23.03 -0.32 1.12
N GLU A 51 21.85 -0.81 0.74
CA GLU A 51 20.65 0.02 0.58
C GLU A 51 19.90 0.21 1.90
N LYS A 52 19.28 1.38 2.05
CA LYS A 52 18.42 1.67 3.20
C LYS A 52 17.11 0.90 3.10
N VAL A 53 16.67 0.34 4.22
CA VAL A 53 15.40 -0.37 4.35
C VAL A 53 14.44 0.46 5.21
N TYR A 54 13.22 0.63 4.73
CA TYR A 54 12.13 1.28 5.45
C TYR A 54 10.88 0.40 5.43
N LEU A 55 10.09 0.41 6.50
CA LEU A 55 8.81 -0.28 6.61
C LEU A 55 7.67 0.74 6.61
N ASN A 56 6.66 0.57 5.75
CA ASN A 56 5.44 1.39 5.85
C ASN A 56 4.53 0.77 6.92
N LEU A 57 4.37 1.46 8.05
CA LEU A 57 3.56 0.99 9.18
C LEU A 57 2.06 0.97 8.88
N ASP A 58 1.59 1.82 7.98
CA ASP A 58 0.17 1.91 7.61
C ASP A 58 -0.22 0.82 6.62
N SER A 59 0.77 0.19 5.97
CA SER A 59 0.56 -0.93 5.05
C SER A 59 0.46 -2.29 5.75
N ILE A 60 0.70 -2.36 7.06
CA ILE A 60 0.70 -3.63 7.80
C ILE A 60 -0.73 -4.11 8.00
N GLN A 61 -1.07 -5.23 7.38
CA GLN A 61 -2.40 -5.83 7.43
C GLN A 61 -2.31 -7.28 7.87
N LEU A 62 -3.10 -7.64 8.89
CA LEU A 62 -3.24 -9.03 9.31
C LEU A 62 -4.00 -9.82 8.23
N GLU A 63 -3.48 -10.98 7.86
CA GLU A 63 -4.15 -11.97 7.00
C GLU A 63 -4.50 -13.19 7.86
N PRO A 64 -5.74 -13.26 8.39
CA PRO A 64 -6.14 -14.29 9.34
C PRO A 64 -6.07 -15.71 8.77
N ARG A 65 -6.33 -15.87 7.46
CA ARG A 65 -6.37 -17.21 6.84
C ARG A 65 -4.99 -17.83 6.69
N ARG A 66 -3.94 -17.01 6.68
CA ARG A 66 -2.54 -17.43 6.55
C ARG A 66 -1.74 -17.23 7.83
N ALA A 67 -2.40 -16.80 8.92
CA ALA A 67 -1.79 -16.52 10.22
C ALA A 67 -0.53 -15.64 10.10
N GLY A 68 -0.62 -14.53 9.37
CA GLY A 68 0.53 -13.66 9.10
C GLY A 68 0.14 -12.24 8.73
N TYR A 69 1.12 -11.47 8.25
CA TYR A 69 0.95 -10.07 7.91
C TYR A 69 1.42 -9.79 6.49
N PHE A 70 0.61 -9.05 5.74
CA PHE A 70 1.05 -8.31 4.57
C PHE A 70 1.62 -6.97 4.99
N PHE A 71 2.64 -6.50 4.28
CA PHE A 71 3.24 -5.19 4.50
C PHE A 71 4.00 -4.74 3.25
N THR A 72 4.15 -3.42 3.10
CA THR A 72 5.00 -2.79 2.09
C THR A 72 6.27 -2.30 2.77
N TYR A 73 7.41 -2.55 2.13
CA TYR A 73 8.69 -2.01 2.57
C TYR A 73 9.40 -1.35 1.39
N GLN A 74 10.37 -0.51 1.68
CA GLN A 74 11.23 0.12 0.69
C GLN A 74 12.65 -0.39 0.89
N ILE A 75 13.31 -0.81 -0.19
CA ILE A 75 14.75 -1.09 -0.23
C ILE A 75 15.33 -0.36 -1.43
N GLY A 76 16.27 0.56 -1.19
CA GLY A 76 16.73 1.46 -2.24
C GLY A 76 15.55 2.28 -2.81
N ASN A 77 15.25 2.10 -4.10
CA ASN A 77 14.12 2.73 -4.78
C ASN A 77 12.90 1.82 -4.95
N ASP A 78 13.04 0.53 -4.63
CA ASP A 78 11.97 -0.45 -4.82
C ASP A 78 11.02 -0.46 -3.62
N ARG A 79 9.72 -0.61 -3.89
CA ARG A 79 8.66 -0.66 -2.87
C ARG A 79 7.79 -1.92 -3.00
N PRO A 80 8.35 -3.11 -2.78
CA PRO A 80 7.59 -4.34 -2.92
C PRO A 80 6.61 -4.58 -1.76
N VAL A 81 5.60 -5.39 -2.04
CA VAL A 81 4.72 -5.97 -1.02
C VAL A 81 5.27 -7.32 -0.59
N ALA A 82 5.25 -7.59 0.71
CA ALA A 82 5.71 -8.83 1.29
C ALA A 82 4.66 -9.44 2.22
N PHE A 83 4.85 -10.73 2.53
CA PHE A 83 4.09 -11.47 3.53
C PHE A 83 5.03 -12.24 4.46
N THR A 84 4.71 -12.26 5.76
CA THR A 84 5.38 -13.11 6.76
C THR A 84 4.35 -13.75 7.68
N ASN A 85 4.57 -15.02 8.02
CA ASN A 85 3.87 -15.77 9.07
C ASN A 85 4.60 -15.69 10.42
N CYS A 86 5.55 -14.75 10.57
CA CYS A 86 6.27 -14.49 11.82
C CYS A 86 7.13 -15.65 12.36
N ASP A 87 7.52 -16.58 11.49
CA ASP A 87 8.48 -17.67 11.78
C ASP A 87 9.94 -17.30 11.45
N GLY A 88 10.19 -16.04 11.06
CA GLY A 88 11.49 -15.55 10.61
C GLY A 88 11.74 -15.68 9.12
N GLN A 89 10.75 -16.12 8.33
CA GLN A 89 10.79 -16.11 6.87
C GLN A 89 9.75 -15.14 6.30
N PHE A 90 9.93 -14.78 5.04
CA PHE A 90 9.00 -13.92 4.30
C PHE A 90 8.99 -14.27 2.83
N GLN A 91 7.94 -13.87 2.13
CA GLN A 91 7.81 -13.95 0.68
C GLN A 91 7.57 -12.53 0.14
N VAL A 92 8.06 -12.28 -1.06
CA VAL A 92 7.94 -10.98 -1.75
C VAL A 92 7.09 -11.18 -3.00
N ALA A 93 6.16 -10.28 -3.24
CA ALA A 93 5.37 -10.24 -4.47
C ALA A 93 6.22 -9.68 -5.62
N ASP A 94 6.13 -10.30 -6.78
CA ASP A 94 6.68 -9.75 -8.01
C ASP A 94 5.80 -8.61 -8.56
N ARG A 95 6.18 -8.09 -9.75
CA ARG A 95 5.44 -6.99 -10.41
C ARG A 95 4.01 -7.36 -10.81
N ASN A 96 3.69 -8.65 -10.91
CA ASN A 96 2.34 -9.14 -11.22
C ASN A 96 1.55 -9.48 -9.95
N GLY A 97 2.11 -9.22 -8.75
CA GLY A 97 1.49 -9.59 -7.48
C GLY A 97 1.64 -11.06 -7.11
N ILE A 98 2.47 -11.82 -7.83
CA ILE A 98 2.69 -13.24 -7.59
C ILE A 98 3.78 -13.39 -6.53
N TYR A 99 3.47 -14.14 -5.47
CA TYR A 99 4.43 -14.40 -4.41
C TYR A 99 5.34 -15.59 -4.73
N GLY A 100 6.64 -15.38 -4.58
CA GLY A 100 7.62 -16.46 -4.61
C GLY A 100 7.62 -17.31 -3.34
N GLY A 101 8.62 -18.19 -3.24
CA GLY A 101 8.83 -19.02 -2.04
C GLY A 101 9.28 -18.20 -0.82
N PHE A 102 9.11 -18.79 0.37
CA PHE A 102 9.61 -18.22 1.61
C PHE A 102 11.14 -18.20 1.62
N MET A 103 11.70 -17.06 2.00
CA MET A 103 13.13 -16.83 2.10
C MET A 103 13.52 -16.30 3.47
N LYS A 104 14.76 -16.59 3.88
CA LYS A 104 15.34 -16.07 5.12
C LYS A 104 15.85 -14.63 4.93
N PRO A 105 15.78 -13.78 5.96
CA PRO A 105 16.34 -12.42 5.91
C PRO A 105 17.84 -12.47 5.64
N GLN A 106 18.29 -11.70 4.66
CA GLN A 106 19.70 -11.65 4.26
C GLN A 106 20.51 -10.61 5.04
N SER A 107 19.85 -9.79 5.86
CA SER A 107 20.47 -8.72 6.66
C SER A 107 19.74 -8.52 7.99
N GLU A 108 20.42 -7.86 8.92
CA GLU A 108 19.82 -7.46 10.19
C GLU A 108 18.65 -6.48 10.00
N ALA A 109 18.74 -5.58 9.02
CA ALA A 109 17.67 -4.64 8.70
C ALA A 109 16.37 -5.36 8.31
N ILE A 110 16.46 -6.39 7.45
CA ILE A 110 15.29 -7.20 7.06
C ILE A 110 14.78 -8.01 8.25
N ARG A 111 15.66 -8.58 9.08
CA ARG A 111 15.24 -9.28 10.31
C ARG A 111 14.47 -8.36 11.26
N LYS A 112 14.95 -7.13 11.48
CA LYS A 112 14.29 -6.12 12.30
C LYS A 112 12.93 -5.73 11.71
N MET A 113 12.85 -5.54 10.40
CA MET A 113 11.61 -5.26 9.68
C MET A 113 10.55 -6.34 9.92
N LEU A 114 10.91 -7.62 9.79
CA LEU A 114 9.98 -8.72 10.05
C LEU A 114 9.49 -8.72 11.50
N GLY A 115 10.40 -8.55 12.47
CA GLY A 115 10.03 -8.45 13.87
C GLY A 115 9.09 -7.26 14.14
N ARG A 116 9.33 -6.13 13.48
CA ARG A 116 8.49 -4.93 13.60
C ARG A 116 7.10 -5.15 13.01
N ALA A 117 7.00 -5.79 11.85
CA ALA A 117 5.72 -6.14 11.24
C ALA A 117 4.90 -7.08 12.14
N CYS A 118 5.54 -8.11 12.69
CA CYS A 118 4.90 -9.12 13.54
C CYS A 118 4.45 -8.63 14.91
N THR A 119 5.07 -7.55 15.42
CA THR A 119 4.72 -6.93 16.70
C THR A 119 3.87 -5.68 16.54
N TYR A 120 3.51 -5.32 15.30
CA TYR A 120 2.71 -4.15 15.04
C TYR A 120 1.30 -4.34 15.60
N ARG A 121 0.90 -3.42 16.47
CA ARG A 121 -0.49 -3.25 16.90
C ARG A 121 -0.98 -1.97 16.23
N ALA A 122 -1.99 -2.10 15.36
CA ALA A 122 -2.73 -0.94 14.89
C ALA A 122 -3.28 -0.21 16.12
N ARG A 123 -2.97 1.08 16.26
CA ARG A 123 -3.49 1.94 17.32
C ARG A 123 -4.87 2.43 16.96
#